data_AF-A0A949ZM98-F1
#
_entry.id   AF-A0A949ZM98-F1
#
_cell.length_a   1.000
_cell.length_b   1.000
_cell.length_c   1.000
_cell.angle_alpha   90.00
_cell.angle_beta   90.00
_cell.angle_gamma   90.00
#
_symmetry.space_group_name_H-M   'P 1'
#
loop_
_entity.id
_entity.type
_entity.pdbx_description
1 polymer ?
#
loop_
_entity_poly.entity_id
_entity_poly.type
_entity_poly.pdbx_seq_one_letter_code
_entity_poly.pdbx_strand_id
1 'polypeptide(L)'
;MALLTVLIIVVMLSILAGAVLSMTATEFTSTTDHRALLEARYAAEAGAQRTANWIMYSYTAPANGSGFDLTRSPVQAGGSPVVLSADSTTANYPTASVQTAFNSALQNQSLPGFSNVTFSSHATLMNMQAVTFFQSGGGVMQTWLITATGSVSGVHPAKVQVQETIERFATPIFNYALAATASGCGVITFSSSSYTDSFNSSSGTYAQTVQSSGGNVQTNGNANMSGSAQFKGTLSTTNSGSGNCNNNSPNAVTNNSSVNPPYSSLIHLTSAVRYPNPAAPSPTPPTT
;
A
#
# COMPACT_ATOMS: atom_id res chain seq x y z
N MET A 1 -18.80 45.34 -68.03
CA MET A 1 -19.57 44.98 -66.80
C MET A 1 -19.45 43.51 -66.42
N ALA A 2 -19.69 42.55 -67.33
CA ALA A 2 -19.62 41.11 -67.04
C ALA A 2 -18.25 40.61 -66.50
N LEU A 3 -17.13 41.16 -67.00
CA LEU A 3 -15.79 40.73 -66.58
C LEU A 3 -15.43 41.21 -65.16
N LEU A 4 -15.91 42.39 -64.76
CA LEU A 4 -15.71 42.95 -63.42
C LEU A 4 -16.49 42.13 -62.37
N THR A 5 -17.73 41.75 -62.69
CA THR A 5 -18.56 40.89 -61.81
C THR A 5 -17.97 39.50 -61.63
N VAL A 6 -17.41 38.89 -62.69
CA VAL A 6 -16.73 37.58 -62.57
C VAL A 6 -15.50 37.68 -61.69
N LEU A 7 -14.68 38.75 -61.82
CA LEU A 7 -13.50 38.94 -60.99
C LEU A 7 -13.85 39.07 -59.51
N ILE A 8 -14.90 39.83 -59.18
CA ILE A 8 -15.37 40.00 -57.79
C ILE A 8 -15.89 38.67 -57.21
N ILE A 9 -16.62 37.88 -58.00
CA ILE A 9 -17.12 36.57 -57.57
C ILE A 9 -15.97 35.60 -57.28
N VAL A 10 -14.94 35.56 -58.14
CA VAL A 10 -13.77 34.70 -57.93
C VAL A 10 -13.01 35.10 -56.66
N VAL A 11 -12.80 36.40 -56.43
CA VAL A 11 -12.14 36.90 -55.21
C VAL A 11 -12.95 36.53 -53.96
N MET A 12 -14.28 36.72 -53.98
CA MET A 12 -15.12 36.33 -52.84
C MET A 12 -15.10 34.81 -52.59
N LEU A 13 -15.10 34.01 -53.65
CA LEU A 13 -15.01 32.55 -53.53
C LEU A 13 -13.64 32.12 -52.96
N SER A 14 -12.55 32.78 -53.33
CA SER A 14 -11.22 32.53 -52.76
C SER A 14 -11.15 32.90 -51.28
N ILE A 15 -11.75 34.02 -50.87
CA ILE A 15 -11.81 34.42 -49.45
C ILE A 15 -12.63 33.40 -48.66
N LEU A 16 -13.76 32.95 -49.19
CA LEU A 16 -14.61 31.96 -48.53
C LEU A 16 -13.90 30.60 -48.40
N ALA A 17 -13.21 30.16 -49.46
CA ALA A 17 -12.39 28.94 -49.41
C ALA A 17 -11.27 29.05 -48.36
N GLY A 18 -10.57 30.20 -48.30
CA GLY A 18 -9.56 30.46 -47.29
C GLY A 18 -10.11 30.44 -45.86
N ALA A 19 -11.28 31.03 -45.64
CA ALA A 19 -11.95 31.04 -44.33
C ALA A 19 -12.41 29.64 -43.89
N VAL A 20 -12.94 28.82 -44.80
CA VAL A 20 -13.33 27.43 -44.50
C VAL A 20 -12.10 26.60 -44.15
N LEU A 21 -10.99 26.75 -44.88
CA LEU A 21 -9.75 26.02 -44.60
C LEU A 21 -9.15 26.40 -43.24
N SER A 22 -9.12 27.69 -42.90
CA SER A 22 -8.61 28.14 -41.59
C SER A 22 -9.50 27.68 -40.44
N MET A 23 -10.83 27.72 -40.61
CA MET A 23 -11.78 27.17 -39.64
C MET A 23 -11.58 25.67 -39.43
N THR A 24 -11.48 24.90 -40.53
CA THR A 24 -11.25 23.44 -40.47
C THR A 24 -9.92 23.12 -39.77
N ALA A 25 -8.86 23.87 -40.05
CA ALA A 25 -7.57 23.68 -39.39
C ALA A 25 -7.64 23.98 -37.88
N THR A 26 -8.42 24.99 -37.49
CA THR A 26 -8.63 25.37 -36.09
C THR A 26 -9.42 24.30 -35.34
N GLU A 27 -10.51 23.79 -35.92
CA GLU A 27 -11.33 22.72 -35.34
C GLU A 27 -10.53 21.41 -35.19
N PHE A 28 -9.73 21.06 -36.19
CA PHE A 28 -8.87 19.88 -36.14
C PHE A 28 -7.84 19.98 -35.01
N THR A 29 -7.18 21.14 -34.88
CA THR A 29 -6.20 21.38 -33.82
C THR A 29 -6.84 21.32 -32.45
N SER A 30 -7.98 22.00 -32.26
CA SER A 30 -8.72 21.99 -31.00
C SER A 30 -9.18 20.59 -30.59
N THR A 31 -9.66 19.79 -31.55
CA THR A 31 -10.09 18.40 -31.28
C THR A 31 -8.89 17.53 -30.90
N THR A 32 -7.78 17.66 -31.62
CA THR A 32 -6.54 16.93 -31.35
C THR A 32 -5.96 17.28 -29.99
N ASP A 33 -5.91 18.57 -29.65
CA ASP A 33 -5.41 19.06 -28.36
C ASP A 33 -6.30 18.60 -27.21
N HIS A 34 -7.64 18.64 -27.38
CA HIS A 34 -8.58 18.13 -26.39
C HIS A 34 -8.35 16.64 -26.10
N ARG A 35 -8.16 15.84 -27.16
CA ARG A 35 -7.84 14.42 -27.02
C ARG A 35 -6.50 14.20 -26.32
N ALA A 36 -5.46 14.95 -26.68
CA ALA A 36 -4.15 14.84 -26.05
C ALA A 36 -4.21 15.19 -24.55
N LEU A 37 -5.02 16.18 -24.15
CA LEU A 37 -5.26 16.52 -22.75
C LEU A 37 -5.97 15.39 -21.99
N LEU A 38 -6.96 14.73 -22.60
CA LEU A 38 -7.64 13.59 -21.98
C LEU A 38 -6.68 12.40 -21.80
N GLU A 39 -5.88 12.10 -22.82
CA GLU A 39 -4.86 11.03 -22.75
C GLU A 39 -3.81 11.33 -21.67
N ALA A 40 -3.31 12.57 -21.58
CA ALA A 40 -2.42 13.02 -20.52
C ALA A 40 -3.07 12.89 -19.13
N ARG A 41 -4.36 13.22 -19.00
CA ARG A 41 -5.10 13.08 -17.74
C ARG A 41 -5.21 11.63 -17.30
N TYR A 42 -5.60 10.72 -18.18
CA TYR A 42 -5.68 9.29 -17.85
C TYR A 42 -4.31 8.72 -17.44
N ALA A 43 -3.24 9.17 -18.08
CA ALA A 43 -1.88 8.79 -17.69
C ALA A 43 -1.51 9.33 -16.30
N ALA A 44 -1.89 10.58 -15.99
CA ALA A 44 -1.67 11.16 -14.66
C ALA A 44 -2.43 10.40 -13.57
N GLU A 45 -3.71 10.08 -13.80
CA GLU A 45 -4.55 9.30 -12.87
C GLU A 45 -3.99 7.87 -12.69
N ALA A 46 -3.55 7.21 -13.76
CA ALA A 46 -2.89 5.91 -13.67
C ALA A 46 -1.56 5.98 -12.89
N GLY A 47 -0.79 7.05 -13.08
CA GLY A 47 0.44 7.30 -12.34
C GLY A 47 0.19 7.52 -10.85
N ALA A 48 -0.87 8.23 -10.50
CA ALA A 48 -1.30 8.43 -9.11
C ALA A 48 -1.63 7.06 -8.48
N GLN A 49 -2.54 6.30 -9.08
CA GLN A 49 -2.94 4.97 -8.59
C GLN A 49 -1.78 3.99 -8.47
N ARG A 50 -0.83 4.00 -9.42
CA ARG A 50 0.36 3.14 -9.35
C ARG A 50 1.33 3.57 -8.24
N THR A 51 1.42 4.86 -7.98
CA THR A 51 2.20 5.40 -6.85
C THR A 51 1.56 5.02 -5.53
N ALA A 52 0.24 5.15 -5.40
CA ALA A 52 -0.49 4.72 -4.21
C ALA A 52 -0.31 3.21 -3.96
N ASN A 53 -0.41 2.40 -5.00
CA ASN A 53 -0.16 0.96 -4.92
C ASN A 53 1.27 0.66 -4.43
N TRP A 54 2.29 1.33 -4.99
CA TRP A 54 3.68 1.17 -4.57
C TRP A 54 3.86 1.55 -3.09
N ILE A 55 3.30 2.68 -2.65
CA ILE A 55 3.38 3.12 -1.25
C ILE A 55 2.68 2.13 -0.31
N MET A 56 1.58 1.51 -0.74
CA MET A 56 0.84 0.58 0.09
C MET A 56 1.53 -0.80 0.20
N TYR A 57 2.09 -1.31 -0.90
CA TYR A 57 2.50 -2.72 -0.98
C TYR A 57 4.00 -2.98 -1.21
N SER A 58 4.73 -2.04 -1.82
CA SER A 58 6.16 -2.21 -2.15
C SER A 58 7.09 -1.36 -1.28
N TYR A 59 6.58 -0.28 -0.72
CA TYR A 59 7.32 0.61 0.16
C TYR A 59 7.59 -0.02 1.53
N THR A 60 8.88 -0.13 1.85
CA THR A 60 9.34 -0.53 3.19
C THR A 60 9.42 0.70 4.08
N ALA A 61 8.42 0.86 4.94
CA ALA A 61 8.40 1.94 5.93
C ALA A 61 9.51 1.77 6.98
N PRO A 62 10.06 2.88 7.51
CA PRO A 62 11.04 2.83 8.59
C PRO A 62 10.38 2.35 9.89
N ALA A 63 11.15 1.70 10.75
CA ALA A 63 10.67 1.20 12.04
C ALA A 63 10.33 2.33 13.03
N ASN A 64 10.84 3.54 12.81
CA ASN A 64 10.60 4.71 13.65
C ASN A 64 10.78 6.00 12.83
N GLY A 65 10.54 7.15 13.47
CA GLY A 65 10.75 8.47 12.88
C GLY A 65 12.20 8.97 12.87
N SER A 66 13.21 8.11 13.08
CA SER A 66 14.60 8.55 13.09
C SER A 66 15.02 9.09 11.73
N GLY A 67 15.67 10.26 11.71
CA GLY A 67 16.05 10.97 10.47
C GLY A 67 14.95 11.88 9.91
N PHE A 68 13.81 11.98 10.59
CA PHE A 68 12.69 12.84 10.21
C PHE A 68 12.38 13.87 11.30
N ASP A 69 12.10 15.10 10.90
CA ASP A 69 11.50 16.13 11.76
C ASP A 69 9.97 16.03 11.67
N LEU A 70 9.40 15.36 12.68
CA LEU A 70 7.96 15.10 12.80
C LEU A 70 7.16 16.31 13.32
N THR A 71 7.84 17.41 13.70
CA THR A 71 7.17 18.61 14.23
C THR A 71 6.68 19.56 13.13
N ARG A 72 6.97 19.25 11.88
CA ARG A 72 6.64 20.05 10.70
C ARG A 72 5.74 19.28 9.74
N SER A 73 4.90 20.02 9.02
CA SER A 73 4.12 19.53 7.89
C SER A 73 4.36 20.43 6.67
N PRO A 74 4.86 19.92 5.53
CA PRO A 74 5.32 18.55 5.32
C PRO A 74 6.47 18.13 6.25
N VAL A 75 6.59 16.82 6.49
CA VAL A 75 7.66 16.25 7.31
C VAL A 75 9.00 16.56 6.63
N GLN A 76 10.00 16.95 7.42
CA GLN A 76 11.30 17.35 6.87
C GLN A 76 12.40 16.35 7.17
N ALA A 77 13.40 16.29 6.28
CA ALA A 77 14.68 15.62 6.51
C ALA A 77 15.79 16.55 6.01
N GLY A 78 16.84 16.77 6.82
CA GLY A 78 17.91 17.71 6.48
C GLY A 78 17.42 19.14 6.21
N GLY A 79 16.31 19.56 6.83
CA GLY A 79 15.72 20.90 6.69
C GLY A 79 14.86 21.12 5.44
N SER A 80 14.61 20.10 4.62
CA SER A 80 13.75 20.17 3.42
C SER A 80 12.58 19.19 3.51
N PRO A 81 11.41 19.48 2.88
CA PRO A 81 10.29 18.54 2.80
C PRO A 81 10.72 17.19 2.24
N VAL A 82 10.29 16.09 2.86
CA VAL A 82 10.63 14.74 2.43
C VAL A 82 9.86 14.39 1.16
N VAL A 83 10.62 14.08 0.11
CA VAL A 83 10.10 13.74 -1.22
C VAL A 83 10.75 12.45 -1.72
N LEU A 84 9.91 11.53 -2.19
CA LEU A 84 10.26 10.45 -3.10
C LEU A 84 9.96 10.91 -4.51
N SER A 85 10.89 10.75 -5.45
CA SER A 85 10.72 11.29 -6.81
C SER A 85 11.09 10.29 -7.89
N ALA A 86 10.23 10.21 -8.91
CA ALA A 86 10.45 9.53 -10.17
C ALA A 86 10.38 10.51 -11.36
N ASP A 87 10.33 11.81 -11.08
CA ASP A 87 10.40 12.89 -12.07
C ASP A 87 11.62 13.79 -11.80
N SER A 88 11.62 15.02 -12.32
CA SER A 88 12.73 15.98 -12.13
C SER A 88 12.81 16.59 -10.72
N THR A 89 11.85 16.30 -9.84
CA THR A 89 11.84 16.80 -8.47
C THR A 89 12.97 16.17 -7.68
N THR A 90 13.66 16.96 -6.85
CA THR A 90 14.76 16.47 -6.01
C THR A 90 14.23 15.54 -4.92
N ALA A 91 14.62 14.26 -4.97
CA ALA A 91 14.37 13.34 -3.88
C ALA A 91 15.35 13.59 -2.72
N ASN A 92 14.85 13.52 -1.49
CA ASN A 92 15.65 13.69 -0.27
C ASN A 92 15.24 12.72 0.85
N TYR A 93 14.49 11.67 0.52
CA TYR A 93 14.12 10.64 1.48
C TYR A 93 15.37 10.03 2.14
N PRO A 94 15.49 9.93 3.48
CA PRO A 94 16.74 9.58 4.16
C PRO A 94 17.42 8.28 3.72
N THR A 95 16.66 7.31 3.20
CA THR A 95 17.17 6.01 2.76
C THR A 95 17.32 5.96 1.24
N ALA A 96 18.55 5.88 0.74
CA ALA A 96 18.85 5.86 -0.70
C ALA A 96 18.21 4.67 -1.45
N SER A 97 18.17 3.47 -0.86
CA SER A 97 17.54 2.30 -1.50
C SER A 97 16.04 2.50 -1.77
N VAL A 98 15.35 3.21 -0.88
CA VAL A 98 13.92 3.55 -1.05
C VAL A 98 13.75 4.54 -2.20
N GLN A 99 14.65 5.54 -2.31
CA GLN A 99 14.62 6.48 -3.43
C GLN A 99 14.81 5.76 -4.77
N THR A 100 15.83 4.89 -4.87
CA THR A 100 16.10 4.12 -6.09
C THR A 100 14.93 3.19 -6.45
N ALA A 101 14.34 2.50 -5.47
CA ALA A 101 13.20 1.63 -5.70
C ALA A 101 11.95 2.39 -6.18
N PHE A 102 11.68 3.57 -5.62
CA PHE A 102 10.58 4.44 -6.05
C PHE A 102 10.80 4.92 -7.49
N ASN A 103 11.99 5.46 -7.76
CA ASN A 103 12.34 5.99 -9.08
C ASN A 103 12.22 4.89 -10.16
N SER A 104 12.80 3.72 -9.92
CA SER A 104 12.74 2.59 -10.86
C SER A 104 11.32 2.11 -11.15
N ALA A 105 10.40 2.21 -10.19
CA ALA A 105 9.04 1.73 -10.34
C ALA A 105 8.13 2.70 -11.11
N LEU A 106 8.45 4.00 -11.10
CA LEU A 106 7.52 5.07 -11.48
C LEU A 106 8.09 6.07 -12.49
N GLN A 107 9.37 6.02 -12.83
CA GLN A 107 9.98 6.95 -13.79
C GLN A 107 9.60 6.56 -15.21
N ASN A 108 9.16 7.55 -16.00
CA ASN A 108 8.84 7.47 -17.43
C ASN A 108 8.08 6.18 -17.83
N GLN A 109 7.10 5.79 -17.02
CA GLN A 109 6.34 4.57 -17.27
C GLN A 109 5.37 4.79 -18.43
N SER A 110 5.26 3.80 -19.31
CA SER A 110 4.28 3.81 -20.39
C SER A 110 2.89 3.39 -19.91
N LEU A 111 1.86 3.95 -20.53
CA LEU A 111 0.48 3.52 -20.33
C LEU A 111 0.12 2.42 -21.36
N PRO A 112 -0.21 1.18 -20.95
CA PRO A 112 -0.57 0.13 -21.89
C PRO A 112 -1.73 0.51 -22.79
N GLY A 113 -1.64 0.19 -24.08
CA GLY A 113 -2.66 0.53 -25.07
C GLY A 113 -2.53 1.92 -25.69
N PHE A 114 -1.60 2.76 -25.21
CA PHE A 114 -1.33 4.08 -25.77
C PHE A 114 0.13 4.17 -26.25
N SER A 115 0.33 4.86 -27.37
CA SER A 115 1.68 5.19 -27.87
C SER A 115 2.01 6.62 -27.51
N ASN A 116 3.27 6.91 -27.14
CA ASN A 116 3.75 8.26 -26.78
C ASN A 116 3.10 8.87 -25.52
N VAL A 117 2.41 8.05 -24.72
CA VAL A 117 1.81 8.47 -23.45
C VAL A 117 2.61 7.86 -22.31
N THR A 118 3.16 8.73 -21.46
CA THR A 118 3.94 8.33 -20.29
C THR A 118 3.44 9.01 -19.04
N PHE A 119 3.80 8.46 -17.88
CA PHE A 119 3.62 9.11 -16.60
C PHE A 119 4.88 9.03 -15.74
N SER A 120 4.99 9.97 -14.81
CA SER A 120 5.96 9.96 -13.73
C SER A 120 5.34 10.62 -12.51
N SER A 121 5.84 10.33 -11.32
CA SER A 121 5.26 10.86 -10.09
C SER A 121 6.32 11.17 -9.06
N HIS A 122 5.95 12.04 -8.12
CA HIS A 122 6.66 12.21 -6.86
C HIS A 122 5.64 12.18 -5.72
N ALA A 123 6.11 11.84 -4.52
CA ALA A 123 5.30 11.78 -3.32
C ALA A 123 5.99 12.58 -2.21
N THR A 124 5.27 13.53 -1.62
CA THR A 124 5.73 14.33 -0.49
C THR A 124 5.13 13.79 0.81
N LEU A 125 5.95 13.58 1.83
CA LEU A 125 5.50 13.09 3.12
C LEU A 125 4.87 14.24 3.91
N MET A 126 3.55 14.23 4.07
CA MET A 126 2.80 15.32 4.70
C MET A 126 2.77 15.19 6.21
N ASN A 127 2.60 13.97 6.70
CA ASN A 127 2.56 13.66 8.12
C ASN A 127 3.17 12.29 8.37
N MET A 128 3.80 12.12 9.52
CA MET A 128 4.38 10.86 9.96
C MET A 128 4.29 10.77 11.47
N GLN A 129 3.68 9.69 11.94
CA GLN A 129 3.53 9.44 13.37
C GLN A 129 4.13 8.09 13.70
N ALA A 130 5.08 8.07 14.63
CA ALA A 130 5.56 6.82 15.20
C ALA A 130 4.44 6.20 16.03
N VAL A 131 4.14 4.94 15.73
CA VAL A 131 3.16 4.14 16.45
C VAL A 131 3.83 2.86 16.90
N THR A 132 3.59 2.48 18.13
CA THR A 132 3.88 1.13 18.61
C THR A 132 2.71 0.25 18.23
N PHE A 133 2.93 -0.72 17.34
CA PHE A 133 1.89 -1.69 17.05
C PHE A 133 1.62 -2.57 18.24
N PHE A 134 0.39 -3.02 18.35
CA PHE A 134 0.03 -4.02 19.31
C PHE A 134 0.85 -5.31 19.05
N GLN A 135 1.74 -5.68 19.99
CA GLN A 135 2.64 -6.86 19.93
C GLN A 135 3.65 -6.92 18.77
N SER A 136 3.82 -5.83 18.02
CA SER A 136 4.86 -5.71 17.01
C SER A 136 5.83 -4.60 17.42
N GLY A 137 6.98 -4.53 16.75
CA GLY A 137 7.93 -3.44 16.95
C GLY A 137 7.32 -2.07 16.66
N GLY A 138 8.14 -1.03 16.75
CA GLY A 138 7.75 0.28 16.26
C GLY A 138 7.44 0.24 14.77
N GLY A 139 6.51 1.09 14.34
CA GLY A 139 6.42 1.53 12.97
C GLY A 139 5.80 2.90 12.88
N VAL A 140 5.36 3.24 11.68
CA VAL A 140 4.99 4.61 11.35
C VAL A 140 3.71 4.60 10.53
N MET A 141 2.77 5.46 10.93
CA MET A 141 1.67 5.87 10.07
C MET A 141 2.16 7.06 9.26
N GLN A 142 1.84 7.07 7.97
CA GLN A 142 2.32 8.11 7.07
C GLN A 142 1.21 8.57 6.13
N THR A 143 1.11 9.88 5.98
CA THR A 143 0.26 10.51 4.97
C THR A 143 1.13 11.05 3.86
N TRP A 144 0.88 10.63 2.63
CA TRP A 144 1.63 11.04 1.45
C TRP A 144 0.75 11.85 0.52
N LEU A 145 1.24 13.01 0.09
CA LEU A 145 0.70 13.75 -1.04
C LEU A 145 1.41 13.26 -2.31
N ILE A 146 0.69 12.50 -3.11
CA ILE A 146 1.15 12.02 -4.40
C ILE A 146 0.83 13.08 -5.44
N THR A 147 1.80 13.35 -6.30
CA THR A 147 1.64 14.20 -7.46
C THR A 147 2.14 13.43 -8.68
N ALA A 148 1.22 13.09 -9.58
CA ALA A 148 1.50 12.35 -10.80
C ALA A 148 1.32 13.25 -12.02
N THR A 149 2.27 13.18 -12.94
CA THR A 149 2.25 13.93 -14.20
C THR A 149 2.13 12.94 -15.35
N GLY A 150 1.06 13.05 -16.12
CA GLY A 150 0.88 12.38 -17.40
C GLY A 150 1.32 13.27 -18.55
N SER A 151 2.02 12.70 -19.53
CA SER A 151 2.57 13.43 -20.67
C SER A 151 2.26 12.68 -21.97
N VAL A 152 1.82 13.43 -22.97
CA VAL A 152 1.73 12.99 -24.37
C VAL A 152 2.83 13.69 -25.16
N SER A 153 3.65 12.93 -25.88
CA SER A 153 4.69 13.47 -26.77
C SER A 153 4.29 13.40 -28.23
N GLY A 154 4.85 14.28 -29.07
CA GLY A 154 4.56 14.35 -30.50
C GLY A 154 4.23 15.77 -30.96
N VAL A 155 3.43 15.86 -32.02
CA VAL A 155 3.07 17.14 -32.69
C VAL A 155 2.18 18.03 -31.80
N HIS A 156 1.34 17.41 -30.96
CA HIS A 156 0.45 18.08 -30.02
C HIS A 156 0.78 17.62 -28.60
N PRO A 157 1.84 18.17 -27.98
CA PRO A 157 2.25 17.75 -26.66
C PRO A 157 1.26 18.24 -25.60
N ALA A 158 0.93 17.37 -24.66
CA ALA A 158 0.07 17.71 -23.53
C ALA A 158 0.67 17.21 -22.22
N LYS A 159 0.49 17.97 -21.14
CA LYS A 159 0.88 17.57 -19.78
C LYS A 159 -0.24 17.88 -18.82
N VAL A 160 -0.58 16.91 -17.98
CA VAL A 160 -1.59 17.04 -16.94
C VAL A 160 -1.00 16.52 -15.63
N GLN A 161 -1.31 17.21 -14.55
CA GLN A 161 -0.89 16.84 -13.20
C GLN A 161 -2.12 16.52 -12.36
N VAL A 162 -2.06 15.41 -11.62
CA VAL A 162 -3.09 14.97 -10.68
C VAL A 162 -2.45 14.82 -9.31
N GLN A 163 -3.16 15.28 -8.29
CA GLN A 163 -2.75 15.13 -6.90
C GLN A 163 -3.75 14.26 -6.15
N GLU A 164 -3.24 13.35 -5.33
CA GLU A 164 -4.04 12.57 -4.39
C GLU A 164 -3.32 12.48 -3.05
N THR A 165 -4.08 12.42 -1.96
CA THR A 165 -3.53 12.20 -0.62
C THR A 165 -3.92 10.81 -0.18
N ILE A 166 -2.92 10.02 0.25
CA ILE A 166 -3.15 8.70 0.80
C ILE A 166 -2.61 8.60 2.21
N GLU A 167 -3.27 7.81 3.03
CA GLU A 167 -2.79 7.44 4.35
C GLU A 167 -2.44 5.96 4.36
N ARG A 168 -1.19 5.67 4.69
CA ARG A 168 -0.72 4.30 4.87
C ARG A 168 -1.00 3.90 6.31
N PHE A 169 -2.02 3.08 6.47
CA PHE A 169 -2.22 2.36 7.71
C PHE A 169 -1.10 1.37 7.91
N ALA A 170 -0.85 1.17 9.18
CA ALA A 170 0.27 0.41 9.63
C ALA A 170 -0.25 -0.98 10.04
N THR A 171 0.60 -1.99 9.86
CA THR A 171 0.30 -3.44 9.77
C THR A 171 -0.87 -3.95 10.64
N PRO A 172 -1.60 -5.01 10.21
CA PRO A 172 -2.72 -5.56 10.95
C PRO A 172 -2.37 -5.77 12.44
N ILE A 173 -3.25 -5.27 13.31
CA ILE A 173 -3.10 -5.29 14.77
C ILE A 173 -2.99 -6.74 15.30
N PHE A 174 -3.52 -7.71 14.55
CA PHE A 174 -3.45 -9.14 14.86
C PHE A 174 -2.99 -9.93 13.63
N ASN A 175 -1.75 -10.44 13.65
CA ASN A 175 -1.22 -11.33 12.60
C ASN A 175 -1.37 -12.82 12.96
N TYR A 176 -2.24 -13.12 13.92
CA TYR A 176 -2.49 -14.46 14.44
C TYR A 176 -3.95 -14.84 14.18
N ALA A 177 -4.18 -16.04 13.67
CA ALA A 177 -5.49 -16.66 13.59
C ALA A 177 -6.08 -16.93 14.99
N LEU A 178 -5.21 -17.17 15.98
CA LEU A 178 -5.56 -17.36 17.37
C LEU A 178 -4.45 -16.79 18.28
N ALA A 179 -4.83 -16.05 19.31
CA ALA A 179 -3.91 -15.50 20.31
C ALA A 179 -4.46 -15.75 21.72
N ALA A 180 -3.59 -16.11 22.66
CA ALA A 180 -3.95 -16.33 24.05
C ALA A 180 -2.88 -15.80 25.01
N THR A 181 -3.30 -15.05 26.03
CA THR A 181 -2.36 -14.36 26.94
C THR A 181 -2.10 -15.06 28.26
N ALA A 182 -2.80 -16.16 28.55
CA ALA A 182 -2.52 -16.96 29.73
C ALA A 182 -1.16 -17.67 29.60
N SER A 183 -0.46 -17.87 30.71
CA SER A 183 0.91 -18.42 30.74
C SER A 183 0.98 -19.89 31.18
N GLY A 184 -0.15 -20.58 31.35
CA GLY A 184 -0.22 -21.95 31.88
C GLY A 184 -0.07 -23.05 30.82
N CYS A 185 -0.38 -24.28 31.24
CA CYS A 185 -0.46 -25.44 30.34
C CYS A 185 -1.79 -25.50 29.56
N GLY A 186 -1.72 -25.96 28.31
CA GLY A 186 -2.92 -26.16 27.48
C GLY A 186 -3.73 -24.90 27.23
N VAL A 187 -3.09 -23.72 27.29
CA VAL A 187 -3.72 -22.41 27.08
C VAL A 187 -4.39 -22.35 25.71
N ILE A 188 -3.76 -22.97 24.71
CA ILE A 188 -4.38 -23.30 23.44
C ILE A 188 -4.34 -24.82 23.32
N THR A 189 -5.50 -25.43 23.03
CA THR A 189 -5.59 -26.87 22.80
C THR A 189 -6.23 -27.12 21.43
N PHE A 190 -5.49 -27.78 20.54
CA PHE A 190 -6.01 -28.30 19.27
C PHE A 190 -6.00 -29.82 19.32
N SER A 191 -7.12 -30.44 18.96
CA SER A 191 -7.28 -31.88 18.94
C SER A 191 -7.93 -32.34 17.64
N SER A 192 -7.94 -33.67 17.42
CA SER A 192 -8.57 -34.28 16.24
C SER A 192 -8.01 -33.65 14.95
N SER A 193 -8.86 -33.28 13.99
CA SER A 193 -8.45 -32.67 12.71
C SER A 193 -8.51 -31.15 12.71
N SER A 194 -8.31 -30.49 13.86
CA SER A 194 -8.39 -29.03 13.95
C SER A 194 -7.18 -28.37 13.28
N TYR A 195 -7.41 -27.29 12.52
CA TYR A 195 -6.30 -26.54 11.93
C TYR A 195 -6.57 -25.04 11.82
N THR A 196 -5.49 -24.27 11.72
CA THR A 196 -5.52 -22.86 11.30
C THR A 196 -4.94 -22.73 9.90
N ASP A 197 -5.47 -21.81 9.10
CA ASP A 197 -4.93 -21.44 7.80
C ASP A 197 -5.34 -20.01 7.41
N SER A 198 -5.15 -19.65 6.14
CA SER A 198 -5.57 -18.36 5.61
C SER A 198 -6.20 -18.50 4.22
N PHE A 199 -7.02 -17.52 3.83
CA PHE A 199 -7.56 -17.42 2.48
C PHE A 199 -7.81 -15.96 2.12
N ASN A 200 -7.82 -15.65 0.82
CA ASN A 200 -8.13 -14.31 0.35
C ASN A 200 -9.57 -14.21 -0.17
N SER A 201 -10.45 -13.67 0.67
CA SER A 201 -11.86 -13.46 0.34
C SER A 201 -12.08 -12.49 -0.84
N SER A 202 -11.14 -11.59 -1.14
CA SER A 202 -11.25 -10.69 -2.29
C SER A 202 -10.93 -11.36 -3.63
N SER A 203 -10.30 -12.54 -3.60
CA SER A 203 -9.87 -13.29 -4.79
C SER A 203 -10.74 -14.50 -5.11
N GLY A 204 -11.79 -14.76 -4.33
CA GLY A 204 -12.75 -15.83 -4.58
C GLY A 204 -13.22 -16.56 -3.33
N THR A 205 -13.76 -17.77 -3.53
CA THR A 205 -14.24 -18.62 -2.44
C THR A 205 -13.07 -19.20 -1.64
N TYR A 206 -13.35 -19.69 -0.42
CA TYR A 206 -12.35 -20.37 0.42
C TYR A 206 -11.64 -21.51 -0.32
N ALA A 207 -12.40 -22.38 -1.00
CA ALA A 207 -11.83 -23.53 -1.72
C ALA A 207 -10.85 -23.13 -2.84
N GLN A 208 -10.99 -21.92 -3.39
CA GLN A 208 -10.13 -21.40 -4.46
C GLN A 208 -8.88 -20.67 -3.95
N THR A 209 -8.95 -20.13 -2.73
CA THR A 209 -7.97 -19.17 -2.23
C THR A 209 -7.31 -19.59 -0.93
N VAL A 210 -7.68 -20.75 -0.38
CA VAL A 210 -7.06 -21.32 0.82
C VAL A 210 -5.56 -21.54 0.61
N GLN A 211 -4.78 -21.12 1.59
CA GLN A 211 -3.33 -21.27 1.63
C GLN A 211 -2.94 -22.14 2.81
N SER A 212 -1.96 -23.01 2.63
CA SER A 212 -1.37 -23.79 3.73
C SER A 212 -0.37 -22.98 4.57
N SER A 213 -0.60 -21.68 4.71
CA SER A 213 0.25 -20.71 5.40
C SER A 213 -0.62 -19.57 5.95
N GLY A 214 -0.03 -18.68 6.76
CA GLY A 214 -0.72 -17.51 7.30
C GLY A 214 -1.63 -17.78 8.52
N GLY A 215 -1.86 -19.04 8.88
CA GLY A 215 -2.59 -19.44 10.08
C GLY A 215 -1.74 -19.37 11.35
N ASN A 216 -1.02 -18.26 11.58
CA ASN A 216 -0.12 -18.14 12.73
C ASN A 216 -0.88 -18.17 14.05
N VAL A 217 -0.27 -18.72 15.10
CA VAL A 217 -0.86 -18.83 16.45
C VAL A 217 0.09 -18.21 17.47
N GLN A 218 -0.46 -17.54 18.48
CA GLN A 218 0.30 -16.95 19.58
C GLN A 218 -0.21 -17.43 20.94
N THR A 219 0.69 -17.78 21.85
CA THR A 219 0.36 -18.03 23.26
C THR A 219 1.47 -17.54 24.20
N ASN A 220 1.14 -17.04 25.39
CA ASN A 220 2.14 -16.81 26.46
C ASN A 220 2.47 -18.08 27.25
N GLY A 221 1.69 -19.13 27.05
CA GLY A 221 1.83 -20.40 27.76
C GLY A 221 2.27 -21.51 26.81
N ASN A 222 1.68 -22.68 27.01
CA ASN A 222 1.87 -23.86 26.17
C ASN A 222 0.71 -24.03 25.18
N ALA A 223 1.04 -24.46 23.96
CA ALA A 223 0.08 -25.01 23.02
C ALA A 223 0.07 -26.55 23.11
N ASN A 224 -1.09 -27.15 23.33
CA ASN A 224 -1.26 -28.61 23.35
C ASN A 224 -1.90 -29.06 22.03
N MET A 225 -1.25 -29.98 21.32
CA MET A 225 -1.68 -30.48 20.02
C MET A 225 -1.86 -32.01 20.10
N SER A 226 -2.97 -32.53 19.59
CA SER A 226 -3.23 -33.98 19.53
C SER A 226 -4.02 -34.38 18.28
N GLY A 227 -4.06 -35.67 17.97
CA GLY A 227 -4.74 -36.17 16.77
C GLY A 227 -3.98 -35.78 15.50
N SER A 228 -4.67 -35.21 14.52
CA SER A 228 -4.09 -34.63 13.30
C SER A 228 -4.09 -33.09 13.32
N ALA A 229 -4.04 -32.49 14.51
CA ALA A 229 -4.04 -31.05 14.68
C ALA A 229 -2.83 -30.38 13.99
N GLN A 230 -3.06 -29.25 13.33
CA GLN A 230 -2.01 -28.53 12.60
C GLN A 230 -2.20 -27.02 12.63
N PHE A 231 -1.13 -26.27 12.89
CA PHE A 231 -1.07 -24.85 12.58
C PHE A 231 -0.43 -24.67 11.21
N LYS A 232 -1.18 -24.22 10.20
CA LYS A 232 -0.59 -23.89 8.89
C LYS A 232 0.02 -22.49 8.95
N GLY A 233 1.02 -22.35 9.79
CA GLY A 233 1.69 -21.10 10.13
C GLY A 233 2.70 -21.29 11.26
N THR A 234 3.15 -20.19 11.84
CA THR A 234 4.12 -20.18 12.95
C THR A 234 3.41 -20.25 14.31
N LEU A 235 4.11 -20.79 15.32
CA LEU A 235 3.70 -20.72 16.72
C LEU A 235 4.62 -19.73 17.45
N SER A 236 4.07 -18.59 17.89
CA SER A 236 4.79 -17.58 18.66
C SER A 236 4.52 -17.73 20.15
N THR A 237 5.55 -17.86 20.98
CA THR A 237 5.39 -17.99 22.44
C THR A 237 6.60 -17.52 23.23
N THR A 238 6.36 -17.07 24.45
CA THR A 238 7.42 -16.71 25.41
C THR A 238 8.17 -17.90 25.98
N ASN A 239 7.66 -19.11 25.80
CA ASN A 239 8.33 -20.32 26.22
C ASN A 239 9.16 -20.89 25.06
N SER A 240 10.02 -21.86 25.35
CA SER A 240 10.81 -22.56 24.34
C SER A 240 10.62 -24.07 24.45
N GLY A 241 11.08 -24.81 23.45
CA GLY A 241 11.11 -26.27 23.48
C GLY A 241 9.77 -26.97 23.22
N SER A 242 9.86 -28.24 22.82
CA SER A 242 8.73 -29.16 22.73
C SER A 242 8.83 -30.20 23.84
N GLY A 243 7.70 -30.50 24.49
CA GLY A 243 7.65 -31.49 25.55
C GLY A 243 6.35 -31.46 26.32
N ASN A 244 6.20 -32.37 27.28
CA ASN A 244 5.07 -32.37 28.19
C ASN A 244 5.01 -31.05 28.96
N CYS A 245 3.83 -30.47 29.07
CA CYS A 245 3.67 -29.23 29.77
C CYS A 245 3.71 -29.43 31.29
N ASN A 246 4.50 -28.61 31.97
CA ASN A 246 4.53 -28.50 33.42
C ASN A 246 4.08 -27.09 33.81
N ASN A 247 3.09 -26.96 34.70
CA ASN A 247 2.52 -25.66 35.07
C ASN A 247 3.54 -24.66 35.65
N ASN A 248 4.64 -25.14 36.23
CA ASN A 248 5.67 -24.27 36.81
C ASN A 248 6.77 -23.87 35.81
N SER A 249 6.89 -24.60 34.70
CA SER A 249 7.84 -24.32 33.61
C SER A 249 7.28 -24.89 32.30
N PRO A 250 6.29 -24.21 31.69
CA PRO A 250 5.63 -24.71 30.50
C PRO A 250 6.60 -24.73 29.31
N ASN A 251 6.67 -25.86 28.61
CA ASN A 251 7.27 -25.89 27.27
C ASN A 251 6.39 -25.08 26.31
N ALA A 252 6.98 -24.56 25.23
CA ALA A 252 6.24 -23.86 24.18
C ALA A 252 5.10 -24.71 23.59
N VAL A 253 5.35 -25.99 23.36
CA VAL A 253 4.39 -26.90 22.76
C VAL A 253 4.45 -28.30 23.35
N THR A 254 3.28 -28.88 23.60
CA THR A 254 3.10 -30.31 23.85
C THR A 254 2.53 -30.93 22.58
N ASN A 255 3.41 -31.53 21.78
CA ASN A 255 3.05 -32.05 20.47
C ASN A 255 2.79 -33.56 20.52
N ASN A 256 1.51 -33.93 20.51
CA ASN A 256 1.01 -35.28 20.29
C ASN A 256 0.25 -35.40 18.94
N SER A 257 0.52 -34.49 18.00
CA SER A 257 -0.06 -34.55 16.65
C SER A 257 0.66 -35.59 15.79
N SER A 258 -0.10 -36.30 14.96
CA SER A 258 0.41 -37.21 13.94
C SER A 258 0.91 -36.49 12.69
N VAL A 259 0.72 -35.16 12.60
CA VAL A 259 1.16 -34.34 11.47
C VAL A 259 2.60 -33.88 11.70
N ASN A 260 3.47 -34.05 10.70
CA ASN A 260 4.88 -33.65 10.78
C ASN A 260 5.30 -32.77 9.57
N PRO A 261 5.72 -31.51 9.77
CA PRO A 261 5.67 -30.76 11.03
C PRO A 261 4.24 -30.24 11.31
N PRO A 262 3.81 -30.20 12.58
CA PRO A 262 2.48 -29.71 12.97
C PRO A 262 2.37 -28.18 12.96
N TYR A 263 3.49 -27.47 12.79
CA TYR A 263 3.59 -26.02 12.62
C TYR A 263 4.86 -25.69 11.82
N SER A 264 4.90 -24.56 11.12
CA SER A 264 6.02 -24.22 10.23
C SER A 264 7.31 -23.89 11.00
N SER A 265 7.18 -23.15 12.09
CA SER A 265 8.31 -22.83 12.99
C SER A 265 7.82 -22.36 14.35
N LEU A 266 8.70 -22.49 15.35
CA LEU A 266 8.50 -21.91 16.67
C LEU A 266 9.24 -20.57 16.74
N ILE A 267 8.53 -19.50 17.07
CA ILE A 267 9.07 -18.16 17.28
C ILE A 267 9.06 -17.85 18.76
N HIS A 268 10.23 -17.57 19.32
CA HIS A 268 10.36 -17.18 20.72
C HIS A 268 10.12 -15.68 20.89
N LEU A 269 9.14 -15.32 21.72
CA LEU A 269 8.83 -13.94 22.08
C LEU A 269 9.65 -13.53 23.31
N THR A 270 10.28 -12.37 23.24
CA THR A 270 11.11 -11.83 24.34
C THR A 270 10.30 -11.37 25.55
N SER A 271 8.98 -11.20 25.41
CA SER A 271 8.08 -10.79 26.48
C SER A 271 6.65 -11.28 26.24
N ALA A 272 5.88 -11.38 27.33
CA ALA A 272 4.50 -11.87 27.29
C ALA A 272 3.54 -10.83 26.68
N VAL A 273 2.71 -11.31 25.78
CA VAL A 273 1.62 -10.56 25.12
C VAL A 273 0.57 -10.17 26.15
N ARG A 274 0.31 -8.87 26.35
CA ARG A 274 -0.79 -8.38 27.21
C ARG A 274 -1.71 -7.45 26.42
N TYR A 275 -3.01 -7.56 26.68
CA TYR A 275 -4.02 -6.62 26.21
C TYR A 275 -4.38 -5.68 27.37
N PRO A 276 -4.29 -4.35 27.20
CA PRO A 276 -4.78 -3.44 28.22
C PRO A 276 -6.30 -3.57 28.33
N ASN A 277 -6.83 -3.45 29.55
CA ASN A 277 -8.26 -3.36 29.74
C ASN A 277 -8.79 -2.08 29.05
N PRO A 278 -9.96 -2.13 28.39
CA PRO A 278 -10.61 -0.93 27.89
C PRO A 278 -10.77 0.10 29.02
N ALA A 279 -10.67 1.38 28.68
CA ALA A 279 -10.98 2.44 29.63
C ALA A 279 -12.42 2.28 30.16
N ALA A 280 -12.62 2.52 31.45
CA ALA A 280 -13.95 2.49 32.02
C ALA A 280 -14.86 3.53 31.32
N PRO A 281 -16.15 3.21 31.10
CA PRO A 281 -17.09 4.19 30.56
C PRO A 281 -17.17 5.42 31.46
N SER A 282 -17.17 6.61 30.86
CA SER A 282 -17.27 7.90 31.55
C SER A 282 -18.45 8.72 31.00
N PRO A 283 -19.41 9.15 31.83
CA PRO A 283 -19.49 8.88 33.27
C PRO A 283 -19.79 7.40 33.56
N THR A 284 -19.33 6.91 34.70
CA THR A 284 -19.69 5.57 35.18
C THR A 284 -21.21 5.50 35.39
N PRO A 285 -21.87 4.38 35.06
CA PRO A 285 -23.30 4.20 35.34
C PRO A 285 -23.64 4.54 36.81
N PRO A 286 -24.81 5.13 37.09
CA PRO A 286 -25.20 5.44 38.46
C PRO A 286 -25.16 4.17 39.33
N THR A 287 -24.36 4.18 40.38
CA THR A 287 -24.42 3.15 41.42
C THR A 287 -25.63 3.45 42.29
N THR A 288 -26.69 2.65 42.17
CA THR A 288 -27.84 2.62 43.11
C THR A 288 -27.49 1.92 44.40
#